data_AF-A0A0D0BWG6-F1
#
_entry.id   AF-A0A0D0BWG6-F1
#
_cell.length_a   1.000
_cell.length_b   1.000
_cell.length_c   1.000
_cell.angle_alpha   90.00
_cell.angle_beta   90.00
_cell.angle_gamma   90.00
#
_symmetry.space_group_name_H-M   'P 1'
#
loop_
_entity.id
_entity.type
_entity.pdbx_description
1 polymer ?
#
loop_
_entity_poly.entity_id
_entity_poly.type
_entity_poly.pdbx_seq_one_letter_code
_entity_poly.pdbx_strand_id
1 'polypeptide(L)'
;MASLLNEVPRESLQNLLSSLRVHTPPFGHHISAEGHAPSPLLSSLSRGDVIEVQGPASSGKTHFLYHFVLLCIAPSMQMSIDFGGNELAAVVYDTDASFDVARLHQLLLARLSLALPYNIEMARRLTEESLHRLHVFRPTSLLQLATSLLHLPMYHKVSMPEHDIGLLAVDSMSPFYWTDRFIAEQMRNMPQRELDPSSINPLQHVLTALGRLRLSHAPFIVLTNWGLNFASRSNGPVTFYKQHLHLFPVYSENHDASAQPSSMTGDLPPTPMPLPLTHHITLCPVPVPPFAPETSLHDAVQQEAEYRRIMVQKGEITGLVRTTGRQEITRLTLCITPENVHIRHS
;
A
#
# COMPACT_ATOMS: atom_id res chain seq x y z
N MET A 1 -8.19 -44.28 16.37
CA MET A 1 -8.64 -43.35 15.31
C MET A 1 -9.14 -42.00 15.84
N ALA A 2 -9.71 -41.89 17.04
CA ALA A 2 -10.15 -40.60 17.61
C ALA A 2 -9.04 -39.64 18.07
N SER A 3 -7.79 -40.10 18.23
CA SER A 3 -6.66 -39.24 18.69
C SER A 3 -6.04 -38.40 17.58
N LEU A 4 -6.09 -38.86 16.32
CA LEU A 4 -5.50 -38.16 15.16
C LEU A 4 -6.21 -36.85 14.81
N LEU A 5 -7.51 -36.74 15.14
CA LEU A 5 -8.30 -35.52 14.90
C LEU A 5 -8.10 -34.43 15.97
N ASN A 6 -7.52 -34.77 17.13
CA ASN A 6 -7.19 -33.79 18.17
C ASN A 6 -5.86 -33.06 17.91
N GLU A 7 -5.02 -33.59 17.01
CA GLU A 7 -3.77 -32.96 16.58
C GLU A 7 -3.97 -31.99 15.41
N VAL A 8 -5.14 -32.01 14.76
CA VAL A 8 -5.47 -31.06 13.69
C VAL A 8 -5.87 -29.73 14.34
N PRO A 9 -5.14 -28.63 14.09
CA PRO A 9 -5.49 -27.32 14.62
C PRO A 9 -6.91 -26.94 14.21
N ARG A 10 -7.75 -26.61 15.18
CA ARG A 10 -9.11 -26.10 14.89
C ARG A 10 -8.98 -24.67 14.38
N GLU A 11 -9.10 -24.48 13.08
CA GLU A 11 -9.19 -23.17 12.45
C GLU A 11 -10.52 -22.97 11.73
N SER A 12 -10.93 -21.72 11.50
CA SER A 12 -12.14 -21.46 10.70
C SER A 12 -11.87 -21.80 9.23
N LEU A 13 -12.89 -22.27 8.50
CA LEU A 13 -12.80 -22.52 7.05
C LEU A 13 -12.29 -21.27 6.31
N GLN A 14 -12.68 -20.08 6.76
CA GLN A 14 -12.23 -18.81 6.21
C GLN A 14 -10.72 -18.61 6.36
N ASN A 15 -10.15 -18.96 7.52
CA ASN A 15 -8.71 -18.88 7.76
C ASN A 15 -7.95 -19.93 6.93
N LEU A 16 -8.48 -21.15 6.81
CA LEU A 16 -7.92 -22.19 5.97
C LEU A 16 -7.91 -21.77 4.48
N LEU A 17 -9.03 -21.22 3.98
CA LEU A 17 -9.08 -20.69 2.61
C LEU A 17 -8.09 -19.54 2.42
N SER A 18 -7.95 -18.68 3.43
CA SER A 18 -7.00 -17.58 3.39
C SER A 18 -5.55 -18.06 3.39
N SER A 19 -5.20 -19.08 4.18
CA SER A 19 -3.85 -19.64 4.22
C SER A 19 -3.45 -20.28 2.89
N LEU A 20 -4.39 -20.94 2.20
CA LEU A 20 -4.18 -21.45 0.84
C LEU A 20 -3.99 -20.32 -0.18
N ARG A 21 -4.69 -19.19 0.00
CA ARG A 21 -4.62 -18.03 -0.91
C ARG A 21 -3.28 -17.28 -0.84
N VAL A 22 -2.54 -17.32 0.27
CA VAL A 22 -1.27 -16.58 0.43
C VAL A 22 -0.21 -16.98 -0.62
N HIS A 23 -0.32 -18.17 -1.20
CA HIS A 23 0.59 -18.63 -2.26
C HIS A 23 0.17 -18.21 -3.68
N THR A 24 -0.90 -17.42 -3.82
CA THR A 24 -1.37 -16.91 -5.10
C THR A 24 -0.92 -15.46 -5.31
N PRO A 25 -0.48 -15.07 -6.52
CA PRO A 25 -0.19 -13.68 -6.84
C PRO A 25 -1.47 -12.84 -6.63
N PRO A 26 -1.37 -11.61 -6.11
CA PRO A 26 -2.53 -10.79 -5.77
C PRO A 26 -3.19 -10.24 -7.03
N PHE A 27 -2.39 -10.11 -8.09
CA PHE A 27 -2.76 -9.70 -9.43
C PHE A 27 -2.14 -10.73 -10.39
N GLY A 28 -2.94 -11.37 -11.25
CA GLY A 28 -2.49 -12.49 -12.08
C GLY A 28 -1.21 -12.23 -12.89
N HIS A 29 -0.47 -13.29 -13.24
CA HIS A 29 0.72 -13.22 -14.11
C HIS A 29 0.31 -12.95 -15.57
N HIS A 30 -0.24 -11.78 -15.89
CA HIS A 30 -0.74 -11.52 -17.24
C HIS A 30 -0.05 -10.31 -17.88
N ILE A 31 0.40 -10.57 -19.11
CA ILE A 31 1.32 -9.79 -19.92
C ILE A 31 0.61 -8.48 -20.29
N SER A 32 1.23 -7.34 -19.98
CA SER A 32 0.78 -6.05 -20.50
C SER A 32 0.57 -6.16 -22.01
N ALA A 33 -0.54 -5.61 -22.53
CA ALA A 33 -0.86 -5.55 -23.96
C ALA A 33 0.25 -4.91 -24.84
N GLU A 34 1.27 -4.33 -24.22
CA GLU A 34 2.47 -3.76 -24.86
C GLU A 34 3.68 -4.71 -24.91
N GLY A 35 3.54 -6.01 -24.61
CA GLY A 35 4.66 -6.98 -24.67
C GLY A 35 5.77 -6.74 -23.64
N HIS A 36 5.53 -5.89 -22.65
CA HIS A 36 6.46 -5.65 -21.54
C HIS A 36 6.18 -6.67 -20.42
N ALA A 37 7.20 -7.42 -20.03
CA ALA A 37 7.14 -8.33 -18.89
C ALA A 37 6.62 -7.59 -17.63
N PRO A 38 5.79 -8.23 -16.79
CA PRO A 38 5.34 -7.62 -15.55
C PRO A 38 6.56 -7.19 -14.73
N SER A 39 6.50 -5.98 -14.15
CA SER A 39 7.59 -5.46 -13.32
C SER A 39 7.96 -6.49 -12.23
N PRO A 40 9.25 -6.79 -12.01
CA PRO A 40 9.73 -7.75 -11.01
C PRO A 40 9.07 -7.62 -9.64
N LEU A 41 8.79 -6.39 -9.18
CA LEU A 41 8.06 -6.16 -7.93
C LEU A 41 6.64 -6.74 -7.99
N LEU A 42 5.85 -6.45 -9.02
CA LEU A 42 4.50 -7.01 -9.16
C LEU A 42 4.52 -8.55 -9.24
N SER A 43 5.58 -9.13 -9.83
CA SER A 43 5.74 -10.59 -9.90
C SER A 43 6.12 -11.24 -8.57
N SER A 44 6.71 -10.48 -7.64
CA SER A 44 7.08 -10.98 -6.31
C SER A 44 6.00 -10.78 -5.25
N LEU A 45 4.98 -9.97 -5.53
CA LEU A 45 3.89 -9.75 -4.58
C LEU A 45 2.94 -10.95 -4.56
N SER A 46 2.42 -11.26 -3.38
CA SER A 46 1.46 -12.34 -3.11
C SER A 46 0.25 -11.82 -2.31
N ARG A 47 -0.88 -12.53 -2.37
CA ARG A 47 -2.01 -12.27 -1.46
C ARG A 47 -1.54 -12.34 -0.01
N GLY A 48 -2.04 -11.43 0.83
CA GLY A 48 -1.61 -11.32 2.22
C GLY A 48 -0.28 -10.59 2.41
N ASP A 49 0.39 -10.12 1.35
CA ASP A 49 1.52 -9.20 1.50
C ASP A 49 1.08 -7.86 2.08
N VAL A 50 1.96 -7.24 2.85
CA VAL A 50 1.75 -5.92 3.42
C VAL A 50 2.93 -5.05 3.03
N ILE A 51 2.66 -3.99 2.27
CA ILE A 51 3.69 -3.07 1.82
C ILE A 51 3.51 -1.72 2.48
N GLU A 52 4.62 -1.13 2.92
CA GLU A 52 4.67 0.28 3.29
C GLU A 52 5.25 1.08 2.12
N VAL A 53 4.56 2.14 1.70
CA VAL A 53 5.01 3.10 0.70
C VAL A 53 5.24 4.45 1.38
N GLN A 54 6.50 4.82 1.56
CA GLN A 54 6.91 6.02 2.27
C GLN A 54 7.49 7.06 1.30
N GLY A 55 7.24 8.34 1.57
CA GLY A 55 7.82 9.43 0.78
C GLY A 55 7.26 10.80 1.15
N PRO A 56 7.91 11.89 0.73
CA PRO A 56 7.48 13.24 1.05
C PRO A 56 6.14 13.58 0.36
N ALA A 57 5.57 14.73 0.67
CA ALA A 57 4.42 15.24 -0.08
C ALA A 57 4.74 15.26 -1.59
N SER A 58 3.73 14.96 -2.42
CA SER A 58 3.86 14.93 -3.88
C SER A 58 4.88 13.93 -4.45
N SER A 59 5.30 12.92 -3.68
CA SER A 59 6.21 11.87 -4.15
C SER A 59 5.54 10.76 -4.98
N GLY A 60 4.30 10.95 -5.43
CA GLY A 60 3.58 9.97 -6.25
C GLY A 60 2.95 8.79 -5.51
N LYS A 61 2.92 8.77 -4.17
CA LYS A 61 2.35 7.65 -3.38
C LYS A 61 0.91 7.28 -3.79
N THR A 62 0.02 8.26 -3.87
CA THR A 62 -1.38 8.05 -4.26
C THR A 62 -1.51 7.55 -5.70
N HIS A 63 -0.67 8.02 -6.62
CA HIS A 63 -0.64 7.50 -8.00
C HIS A 63 -0.08 6.07 -8.07
N PHE A 64 0.92 5.76 -7.25
CA PHE A 64 1.41 4.39 -7.10
C PHE A 64 0.31 3.47 -6.53
N LEU A 65 -0.49 3.96 -5.58
CA LEU A 65 -1.69 3.27 -5.11
C LEU A 65 -2.73 3.08 -6.22
N TYR A 66 -3.01 4.11 -7.04
CA TYR A 66 -3.93 3.98 -8.19
C TYR A 66 -3.52 2.84 -9.11
N HIS A 67 -2.22 2.62 -9.34
CA HIS A 67 -1.76 1.49 -10.15
C HIS A 67 -2.31 0.15 -9.63
N PHE A 68 -2.20 -0.11 -8.33
CA PHE A 68 -2.73 -1.34 -7.71
C PHE A 68 -4.26 -1.40 -7.72
N VAL A 69 -4.93 -0.28 -7.47
CA VAL A 69 -6.40 -0.22 -7.53
C VAL A 69 -6.88 -0.58 -8.93
N LEU A 70 -6.26 -0.03 -9.98
CA LEU A 70 -6.59 -0.32 -11.37
C LEU A 70 -6.40 -1.80 -11.71
N LEU A 71 -5.27 -2.41 -11.31
CA LEU A 71 -5.06 -3.86 -11.50
C LEU A 71 -6.10 -4.70 -10.75
N CYS A 72 -6.52 -4.26 -9.57
CA CYS A 72 -7.50 -4.97 -8.75
C CYS A 72 -8.89 -4.98 -9.40
N ILE A 73 -9.39 -3.80 -9.80
CA ILE A 73 -10.80 -3.63 -10.20
C ILE A 73 -11.07 -3.81 -11.69
N ALA A 74 -10.06 -3.71 -12.55
CA ALA A 74 -10.23 -3.85 -13.99
C ALA A 74 -10.72 -5.26 -14.38
N PRO A 75 -11.41 -5.39 -15.54
CA PRO A 75 -11.79 -6.70 -16.09
C PRO A 75 -10.55 -7.58 -16.30
N SER A 76 -10.70 -8.90 -16.14
CA SER A 76 -9.64 -9.85 -16.47
C SER A 76 -9.62 -10.11 -17.98
N MET A 77 -10.74 -10.59 -18.52
CA MET A 77 -10.91 -10.87 -19.94
C MET A 77 -12.30 -10.46 -20.41
N GLN A 78 -12.40 -9.85 -21.60
CA GLN A 78 -13.68 -9.54 -22.23
C GLN A 78 -13.57 -9.68 -23.75
N MET A 79 -14.49 -10.42 -24.37
CA MET A 79 -14.46 -10.73 -25.82
C MET A 79 -13.10 -11.26 -26.31
N SER A 80 -12.47 -12.15 -25.52
CA SER A 80 -11.14 -12.73 -25.79
C SER A 80 -9.96 -11.75 -25.75
N ILE A 81 -10.17 -10.52 -25.26
CA ILE A 81 -9.10 -9.56 -24.97
C ILE A 81 -8.75 -9.66 -23.48
N ASP A 82 -7.46 -9.86 -23.19
CA ASP A 82 -6.91 -9.82 -21.83
C ASP A 82 -6.62 -8.36 -21.46
N PHE A 83 -7.25 -7.88 -20.38
CA PHE A 83 -7.07 -6.52 -19.87
C PHE A 83 -6.09 -6.47 -18.68
N GLY A 84 -5.61 -7.64 -18.22
CA GLY A 84 -4.67 -7.74 -17.10
C GLY A 84 -5.25 -7.34 -15.74
N GLY A 85 -6.57 -7.18 -15.62
CA GLY A 85 -7.27 -6.94 -14.37
C GLY A 85 -7.63 -8.22 -13.63
N ASN A 86 -8.16 -8.08 -12.42
CA ASN A 86 -8.48 -9.23 -11.55
C ASN A 86 -9.96 -9.33 -11.17
N GLU A 87 -10.76 -8.30 -11.48
CA GLU A 87 -12.19 -8.25 -11.12
C GLU A 87 -12.46 -8.46 -9.63
N LEU A 88 -11.52 -7.99 -8.79
CA LEU A 88 -11.62 -8.08 -7.34
C LEU A 88 -12.09 -6.75 -6.73
N ALA A 89 -12.62 -6.82 -5.51
CA ALA A 89 -12.95 -5.63 -4.76
C ALA A 89 -11.68 -4.94 -4.22
N ALA A 90 -11.61 -3.63 -4.42
CA ALA A 90 -10.58 -2.76 -3.84
C ALA A 90 -11.20 -1.88 -2.75
N VAL A 91 -10.65 -1.97 -1.54
CA VAL A 91 -11.08 -1.16 -0.40
C VAL A 91 -10.00 -0.11 -0.10
N VAL A 92 -10.36 1.16 -0.12
CA VAL A 92 -9.44 2.27 0.15
C VAL A 92 -9.93 3.07 1.36
N TYR A 93 -9.08 3.19 2.37
CA TYR A 93 -9.25 4.12 3.47
C TYR A 93 -8.47 5.39 3.19
N ASP A 94 -9.17 6.42 2.74
CA ASP A 94 -8.67 7.75 2.40
C ASP A 94 -8.75 8.66 3.64
N THR A 95 -7.65 8.79 4.37
CA THR A 95 -7.60 9.43 5.70
C THR A 95 -7.25 10.92 5.62
N ASP A 96 -6.67 11.39 4.52
CA ASP A 96 -6.32 12.79 4.25
C ASP A 96 -7.13 13.42 3.12
N ALA A 97 -8.16 12.73 2.63
CA ALA A 97 -9.04 13.16 1.55
C ALA A 97 -8.29 13.44 0.23
N SER A 98 -7.16 12.76 0.00
CA SER A 98 -6.32 12.92 -1.18
C SER A 98 -6.71 11.98 -2.33
N PHE A 99 -7.54 10.97 -2.07
CA PHE A 99 -7.96 10.01 -3.09
C PHE A 99 -9.03 10.61 -4.02
N ASP A 100 -8.63 10.85 -5.26
CA ASP A 100 -9.45 11.40 -6.34
C ASP A 100 -9.98 10.28 -7.26
N VAL A 101 -11.27 9.98 -7.12
CA VAL A 101 -11.96 8.97 -7.92
C VAL A 101 -12.08 9.40 -9.38
N ALA A 102 -12.19 10.70 -9.69
CA ALA A 102 -12.24 11.18 -11.06
C ALA A 102 -10.90 10.96 -11.76
N ARG A 103 -9.78 11.17 -11.04
CA ARG A 103 -8.45 10.84 -11.53
C ARG A 103 -8.28 9.34 -11.78
N LEU A 104 -8.74 8.48 -10.86
CA LEU A 104 -8.73 7.03 -11.07
C LEU A 104 -9.57 6.62 -12.28
N HIS A 105 -10.78 7.17 -12.43
CA HIS A 105 -11.66 6.94 -13.58
C HIS A 105 -10.96 7.30 -14.89
N GLN A 106 -10.30 8.45 -14.97
CA GLN A 106 -9.55 8.86 -16.17
C GLN A 106 -8.46 7.85 -16.53
N LEU A 107 -7.68 7.40 -15.55
CA LEU A 107 -6.62 6.41 -15.75
C LEU A 107 -7.19 5.06 -16.21
N LEU A 108 -8.31 4.63 -15.63
CA LEU A 108 -8.98 3.38 -16.01
C LEU A 108 -9.53 3.45 -17.43
N LEU A 109 -10.26 4.52 -17.75
CA LEU A 109 -10.83 4.73 -19.07
C LEU A 109 -9.74 4.81 -20.14
N ALA A 110 -8.64 5.52 -19.88
CA ALA A 110 -7.52 5.58 -20.81
C ALA A 110 -6.93 4.18 -21.08
N ARG A 111 -6.67 3.38 -20.02
CA ARG A 111 -6.17 2.00 -20.16
C ARG A 111 -7.11 1.10 -20.97
N LEU A 112 -8.41 1.14 -20.67
CA LEU A 112 -9.38 0.30 -21.39
C LEU A 112 -9.60 0.78 -22.83
N SER A 113 -9.54 2.09 -23.08
CA SER A 113 -9.67 2.66 -24.43
C SER A 113 -8.48 2.29 -25.32
N LEU A 114 -7.26 2.19 -24.74
CA LEU A 114 -6.09 1.71 -25.47
C LEU A 114 -6.23 0.24 -25.90
N ALA A 115 -6.85 -0.60 -25.07
CA ALA A 115 -7.13 -2.00 -25.41
C ALA A 115 -8.34 -2.16 -26.36
N LEU A 116 -9.25 -1.17 -26.41
CA LEU A 116 -10.46 -1.16 -27.22
C LEU A 116 -10.54 0.09 -28.13
N PRO A 117 -9.56 0.32 -29.04
CA PRO A 117 -9.44 1.58 -29.78
C PRO A 117 -10.65 1.86 -30.68
N TYR A 118 -11.35 0.82 -31.13
CA TYR A 118 -12.53 0.93 -31.99
C TYR A 118 -13.86 0.82 -31.24
N ASN A 119 -13.84 0.69 -29.92
CA ASN A 119 -15.05 0.48 -29.11
C ASN A 119 -15.01 1.27 -27.79
N ILE A 120 -14.97 2.60 -27.91
CA ILE A 120 -14.92 3.55 -26.78
C ILE A 120 -16.13 3.38 -25.86
N GLU A 121 -17.31 3.10 -26.42
CA GLU A 121 -18.52 2.89 -25.62
C GLU A 121 -18.43 1.63 -24.74
N MET A 122 -17.79 0.56 -25.24
CA MET A 122 -17.46 -0.60 -24.42
C MET A 122 -16.45 -0.25 -23.32
N ALA A 123 -15.40 0.50 -23.64
CA ALA A 123 -14.40 0.92 -22.64
C ALA A 123 -15.03 1.76 -21.51
N ARG A 124 -15.98 2.64 -21.84
CA ARG A 124 -16.75 3.43 -20.87
C ARG A 124 -17.60 2.53 -19.97
N ARG A 125 -18.37 1.60 -20.55
CA ARG A 125 -19.18 0.65 -19.77
C ARG A 125 -18.33 -0.20 -18.83
N LEU A 126 -17.20 -0.74 -19.31
CA LEU A 126 -16.28 -1.53 -18.49
C LEU A 126 -15.63 -0.71 -17.38
N THR A 127 -15.38 0.59 -17.62
CA THR A 127 -14.88 1.52 -16.60
C THR A 127 -15.91 1.70 -15.48
N GLU A 128 -17.17 1.96 -15.84
CA GLU A 128 -18.28 2.12 -14.89
C GLU A 128 -18.50 0.83 -14.09
N GLU A 129 -18.54 -0.31 -14.76
CA GLU A 129 -18.65 -1.63 -14.12
C GLU A 129 -17.50 -1.91 -13.15
N SER A 130 -16.27 -1.59 -13.54
CA SER A 130 -15.10 -1.78 -12.69
C SER A 130 -15.11 -0.88 -11.46
N LEU A 131 -15.62 0.34 -11.57
CA LEU A 131 -15.72 1.27 -10.43
C LEU A 131 -16.72 0.81 -9.38
N HIS A 132 -17.69 -0.04 -9.72
CA HIS A 132 -18.56 -0.67 -8.71
C HIS A 132 -17.80 -1.60 -7.74
N ARG A 133 -16.59 -2.04 -8.10
CA ARG A 133 -15.71 -2.84 -7.23
C ARG A 133 -14.81 -1.99 -6.33
N LEU A 134 -14.87 -0.66 -6.43
CA LEU A 134 -14.11 0.27 -5.60
C LEU A 134 -14.95 0.77 -4.42
N HIS A 135 -14.44 0.57 -3.19
CA HIS A 135 -15.08 1.02 -1.96
C HIS A 135 -14.14 1.97 -1.21
N VAL A 136 -14.53 3.25 -1.10
CA VAL A 136 -13.73 4.29 -0.46
C VAL A 136 -14.36 4.71 0.87
N PHE A 137 -13.59 4.63 1.95
CA PHE A 137 -13.97 5.08 3.28
C PHE A 137 -13.09 6.26 3.71
N ARG A 138 -13.68 7.27 4.36
CA ARG A 138 -12.97 8.47 4.82
C ARG A 138 -13.06 8.64 6.33
N PRO A 139 -12.32 7.85 7.12
CA PRO A 139 -12.29 8.02 8.56
C PRO A 139 -11.59 9.33 8.92
N THR A 140 -12.03 9.99 10.00
CA THR A 140 -11.50 11.26 10.49
C THR A 140 -10.68 11.10 11.78
N SER A 141 -10.42 9.86 12.21
CA SER A 141 -9.54 9.51 13.35
C SER A 141 -9.05 8.07 13.25
N LEU A 142 -7.96 7.74 13.96
CA LEU A 142 -7.47 6.36 14.06
C LEU A 142 -8.49 5.40 14.71
N LEU A 143 -9.28 5.88 15.66
CA LEU A 143 -10.34 5.06 16.26
C LEU A 143 -11.43 4.71 15.24
N GLN A 144 -11.89 5.68 14.44
CA GLN A 144 -12.86 5.41 13.39
C GLN A 144 -12.28 4.48 12.31
N LEU A 145 -11.01 4.65 11.94
CA LEU A 145 -10.31 3.75 11.03
C LEU A 145 -10.26 2.32 11.61
N ALA A 146 -9.85 2.17 12.87
CA ALA A 146 -9.78 0.87 13.54
C ALA A 146 -11.15 0.19 13.63
N THR A 147 -12.19 0.93 14.00
CA THR A 147 -13.57 0.43 14.06
C THR A 147 -14.06 0.01 12.67
N SER A 148 -13.80 0.82 11.64
CA SER A 148 -14.22 0.49 10.28
C SER A 148 -13.52 -0.76 9.75
N LEU A 149 -12.20 -0.88 9.96
CA LEU A 149 -11.44 -2.08 9.61
C LEU A 149 -11.94 -3.33 10.36
N LEU A 150 -12.26 -3.19 11.64
CA LEU A 150 -12.81 -4.30 12.44
C LEU A 150 -14.15 -4.81 11.87
N HIS A 151 -14.99 -3.92 11.34
CA HIS A 151 -16.30 -4.26 10.77
C HIS A 151 -16.28 -4.50 9.25
N LEU A 152 -15.13 -4.34 8.59
CA LEU A 152 -14.98 -4.59 7.16
C LEU A 152 -15.43 -5.99 6.73
N PRO A 153 -15.19 -7.09 7.49
CA PRO A 153 -15.70 -8.41 7.12
C PRO A 153 -17.24 -8.49 7.06
N MET A 154 -17.93 -7.73 7.90
CA MET A 154 -19.40 -7.65 7.87
C MET A 154 -19.87 -6.85 6.66
N TYR A 155 -19.21 -5.71 6.39
CA TYR A 155 -19.47 -4.93 5.19
C TYR A 155 -19.23 -5.74 3.90
N HIS A 156 -18.17 -6.55 3.85
CA HIS A 156 -17.87 -7.46 2.73
C HIS A 156 -19.03 -8.39 2.43
N LYS A 157 -19.54 -9.09 3.44
CA LYS A 157 -20.66 -10.03 3.28
C LYS A 157 -21.94 -9.38 2.76
N VAL A 158 -22.20 -8.13 3.16
CA VAL A 158 -23.46 -7.44 2.86
C VAL A 158 -23.38 -6.64 1.55
N SER A 159 -22.26 -5.96 1.30
CA SER A 159 -22.14 -4.96 0.23
C SER A 159 -21.24 -5.40 -0.92
N MET A 160 -20.44 -6.46 -0.75
CA MET A 160 -19.52 -6.99 -1.75
C MET A 160 -19.60 -8.53 -1.86
N PRO A 161 -20.79 -9.16 -1.83
CA PRO A 161 -20.89 -10.62 -1.73
C PRO A 161 -20.30 -11.38 -2.93
N GLU A 162 -20.32 -10.77 -4.11
CA GLU A 162 -19.88 -11.39 -5.37
C GLU A 162 -18.37 -11.25 -5.62
N HIS A 163 -17.67 -10.45 -4.83
CA HIS A 163 -16.26 -10.11 -5.10
C HIS A 163 -15.40 -10.34 -3.86
N ASP A 164 -14.35 -11.13 -4.00
CA ASP A 164 -13.30 -11.24 -2.98
C ASP A 164 -12.56 -9.90 -2.84
N ILE A 165 -12.17 -9.53 -1.61
CA ILE A 165 -11.28 -8.39 -1.38
C ILE A 165 -9.89 -8.77 -1.89
N GLY A 166 -9.45 -8.09 -2.95
CA GLY A 166 -8.12 -8.26 -3.55
C GLY A 166 -7.10 -7.29 -2.97
N LEU A 167 -7.52 -6.04 -2.77
CA LEU A 167 -6.68 -4.94 -2.30
C LEU A 167 -7.34 -4.24 -1.10
N LEU A 168 -6.55 -3.98 -0.07
CA LEU A 168 -6.89 -3.10 1.03
C LEU A 168 -5.82 -2.01 1.16
N ALA A 169 -6.19 -0.76 1.00
CA ALA A 169 -5.27 0.37 1.09
C ALA A 169 -5.63 1.31 2.24
N VAL A 170 -4.63 1.86 2.90
CA VAL A 170 -4.77 3.01 3.80
C VAL A 170 -3.86 4.13 3.29
N ASP A 171 -4.47 5.19 2.76
CA ASP A 171 -3.82 6.37 2.21
C ASP A 171 -4.27 7.61 3.02
N SER A 172 -3.53 8.10 4.00
CA SER A 172 -2.25 7.62 4.54
C SER A 172 -2.34 7.21 6.02
N MET A 173 -1.32 6.53 6.56
CA MET A 173 -1.27 6.13 7.97
C MET A 173 -0.90 7.28 8.93
N SER A 174 -0.32 8.36 8.39
CA SER A 174 0.22 9.49 9.14
C SER A 174 -0.72 10.63 9.55
N PRO A 175 -1.87 10.92 8.91
CA PRO A 175 -2.56 12.20 9.08
C PRO A 175 -2.98 12.54 10.51
N PHE A 176 -3.28 11.53 11.33
CA PHE A 176 -3.71 11.71 12.72
C PHE A 176 -2.55 11.74 13.74
N TYR A 177 -1.32 11.49 13.31
CA TYR A 177 -0.17 11.28 14.20
C TYR A 177 0.06 12.43 15.20
N TRP A 178 0.10 13.67 14.71
CA TRP A 178 0.39 14.82 15.57
C TRP A 178 -0.72 15.12 16.55
N THR A 179 -1.98 14.97 16.12
CA THR A 179 -3.16 15.13 16.97
C THR A 179 -3.17 14.09 18.09
N ASP A 180 -2.96 12.82 17.75
CA ASP A 180 -2.96 11.73 18.73
C ASP A 180 -1.78 11.84 19.69
N ARG A 181 -0.61 12.23 19.18
CA ARG A 181 0.56 12.52 20.02
C ARG A 181 0.26 13.65 21.00
N PHE A 182 -0.33 14.75 20.54
CA PHE A 182 -0.69 15.88 21.39
C PHE A 182 -1.66 15.44 22.50
N ILE A 183 -2.71 14.69 22.16
CA ILE A 183 -3.67 14.16 23.14
C ILE A 183 -2.97 13.25 24.16
N ALA A 184 -2.09 12.34 23.71
CA ALA A 184 -1.35 11.45 24.59
C ALA A 184 -0.43 12.22 25.57
N GLU A 185 0.25 13.27 25.12
CA GLU A 185 1.08 14.11 26.00
C GLU A 185 0.24 14.91 27.00
N GLN A 186 -0.94 15.42 26.61
CA GLN A 186 -1.86 16.08 27.54
C GLN A 186 -2.33 15.12 28.65
N MET A 187 -2.63 13.86 28.30
CA MET A 187 -3.06 12.84 29.26
C MET A 187 -1.96 12.47 30.26
N ARG A 188 -0.69 12.44 29.84
CA ARG A 188 0.45 12.16 30.73
C ARG A 188 0.65 13.23 31.82
N ASN A 189 0.26 14.46 31.53
CA ASN A 189 0.40 15.59 32.46
C ASN A 189 -0.79 15.70 33.44
N MET A 190 -1.81 14.84 33.33
CA MET A 190 -2.96 14.83 34.24
C MET A 190 -2.61 14.03 35.51
N PRO A 191 -2.84 14.55 36.72
CA PRO A 191 -2.53 13.85 37.97
C PRO A 191 -3.36 12.56 38.09
N GLN A 192 -2.65 11.42 38.10
CA GLN A 192 -3.09 10.04 38.37
C GLN A 192 -4.56 9.72 38.09
N ARG A 193 -4.81 9.11 36.93
CA ARG A 193 -5.89 8.13 36.78
C ARG A 193 -5.29 6.76 36.52
N GLU A 194 -5.89 5.75 37.16
CA GLU A 194 -5.69 4.31 37.03
C GLU A 194 -6.04 3.78 35.62
N LEU A 195 -5.65 4.51 34.57
CA LEU A 195 -5.84 4.08 33.19
C LEU A 195 -4.59 3.34 32.77
N ASP A 196 -4.77 2.07 32.42
CA ASP A 196 -3.72 1.22 31.88
C ASP A 196 -3.08 1.94 30.66
N PRO A 197 -1.78 2.28 30.70
CA PRO A 197 -1.11 3.02 29.62
C PRO A 197 -1.18 2.30 28.27
N SER A 198 -1.45 0.98 28.29
CA SER A 198 -1.67 0.14 27.12
C SER A 198 -3.03 0.36 26.43
N SER A 199 -3.98 1.03 27.08
CA SER A 199 -5.37 1.22 26.59
C SER A 199 -5.56 2.38 25.61
N ILE A 200 -4.54 3.23 25.38
CA ILE A 200 -4.65 4.45 24.58
C ILE A 200 -3.60 4.45 23.45
N ASN A 201 -3.58 3.41 22.63
CA ASN A 201 -2.88 3.48 21.34
C ASN A 201 -3.84 3.16 20.18
N PRO A 202 -4.53 4.19 19.64
CA PRO A 202 -5.42 4.01 18.50
C PRO A 202 -4.76 3.32 17.29
N LEU A 203 -3.46 3.56 17.06
CA LEU A 203 -2.72 2.91 15.98
C LEU A 203 -2.58 1.40 16.20
N GLN A 204 -2.40 0.96 17.44
CA GLN A 204 -2.34 -0.48 17.77
C GLN A 204 -3.67 -1.17 17.41
N HIS A 205 -4.81 -0.52 17.62
CA HIS A 205 -6.11 -1.07 17.19
C HIS A 205 -6.21 -1.18 15.66
N VAL A 206 -5.71 -0.18 14.92
CA VAL A 206 -5.64 -0.24 13.45
C VAL A 206 -4.77 -1.41 12.99
N LEU A 207 -3.55 -1.54 13.53
CA LEU A 207 -2.62 -2.62 13.17
C LEU A 207 -3.17 -4.00 13.53
N THR A 208 -3.85 -4.11 14.68
CA THR A 208 -4.52 -5.36 15.10
C THR A 208 -5.65 -5.72 14.14
N ALA A 209 -6.48 -4.74 13.73
CA ALA A 209 -7.56 -4.96 12.79
C ALA A 209 -7.03 -5.35 11.40
N LEU A 210 -5.97 -4.70 10.91
CA LEU A 210 -5.27 -5.07 9.68
C LEU A 210 -4.72 -6.49 9.75
N GLY A 211 -4.09 -6.88 10.87
CA GLY A 211 -3.58 -8.24 11.07
C GLY A 211 -4.69 -9.29 11.03
N ARG A 212 -5.83 -9.01 11.66
CA ARG A 212 -7.02 -9.89 11.61
C ARG A 212 -7.60 -10.00 10.20
N LEU A 213 -7.69 -8.89 9.46
CA LEU A 213 -8.15 -8.88 8.07
C LEU A 213 -7.20 -9.66 7.16
N ARG A 214 -5.89 -9.48 7.34
CA ARG A 214 -4.87 -10.25 6.62
C ARG A 214 -5.06 -11.76 6.80
N LEU A 215 -5.25 -12.21 8.05
CA LEU A 215 -5.44 -13.64 8.35
C LEU A 215 -6.75 -14.20 7.82
N SER A 216 -7.81 -13.40 7.81
CA SER A 216 -9.17 -13.87 7.46
C SER A 216 -9.54 -13.66 5.99
N HIS A 217 -8.89 -12.77 5.25
CA HIS A 217 -9.25 -12.47 3.85
C HIS A 217 -8.04 -12.50 2.90
N ALA A 218 -6.82 -12.50 3.44
CA ALA A 218 -5.56 -12.41 2.69
C ALA A 218 -5.58 -11.36 1.55
N PRO A 219 -6.05 -10.11 1.78
CA PRO A 219 -5.90 -9.06 0.78
C PRO A 219 -4.42 -8.68 0.66
N PHE A 220 -4.05 -8.15 -0.50
CA PHE A 220 -2.83 -7.36 -0.61
C PHE A 220 -3.02 -6.02 0.10
N ILE A 221 -2.18 -5.71 1.08
CA ILE A 221 -2.32 -4.52 1.92
C ILE A 221 -1.29 -3.47 1.52
N VAL A 222 -1.76 -2.25 1.20
CA VAL A 222 -0.89 -1.10 0.89
C VAL A 222 -1.08 -0.02 1.95
N LEU A 223 -0.01 0.33 2.65
CA LEU A 223 0.00 1.38 3.66
C LEU A 223 0.88 2.52 3.17
N THR A 224 0.31 3.70 2.93
CA THR A 224 1.15 4.86 2.59
C THR A 224 1.51 5.65 3.85
N ASN A 225 2.70 6.25 3.87
CA ASN A 225 3.21 6.93 5.05
C ASN A 225 4.04 8.17 4.64
N TRP A 226 4.07 9.18 5.50
CA TRP A 226 4.89 10.37 5.28
C TRP A 226 6.38 10.05 5.45
N GLY A 227 7.17 10.50 4.48
CA GLY A 227 8.63 10.55 4.56
C GLY A 227 9.07 11.91 5.09
N LEU A 228 9.25 12.01 6.42
CA LEU A 228 9.56 13.29 7.08
C LEU A 228 11.07 13.52 7.21
N ASN A 229 11.77 12.56 7.79
CA ASN A 229 13.19 12.69 8.12
C ASN A 229 13.97 11.53 7.49
N PHE A 230 15.11 11.81 6.90
CA PHE A 230 15.99 10.76 6.42
C PHE A 230 16.63 9.97 7.59
N ALA A 231 16.76 8.66 7.43
CA ALA A 231 17.60 7.83 8.28
C ALA A 231 19.07 8.19 8.03
N SER A 232 19.85 8.34 9.11
CA SER A 232 21.26 8.76 9.00
C SER A 232 22.08 7.72 8.22
N ARG A 233 23.02 8.21 7.40
CA ARG A 233 23.82 7.43 6.45
C ARG A 233 24.65 6.33 7.13
N SER A 234 24.52 5.09 6.66
CA SER A 234 25.67 4.17 6.53
C SER A 234 26.19 4.31 5.10
N ASN A 235 27.40 4.85 4.93
CA ASN A 235 28.19 5.02 3.70
C ASN A 235 27.60 4.47 2.36
N GLY A 236 26.56 5.13 1.83
CA GLY A 236 25.96 4.77 0.55
C GLY A 236 25.06 5.87 -0.03
N PRO A 237 24.77 5.85 -1.35
CA PRO A 237 23.95 6.85 -2.05
C PRO A 237 22.43 6.68 -1.83
N VAL A 238 22.01 5.67 -1.07
CA VAL A 238 20.60 5.29 -0.88
C VAL A 238 20.13 5.79 0.48
N THR A 239 19.04 6.56 0.52
CA THR A 239 18.53 7.14 1.78
C THR A 239 17.06 6.78 1.97
N PHE A 240 16.75 6.10 3.07
CA PHE A 240 15.38 5.78 3.49
C PHE A 240 14.91 6.82 4.50
N TYR A 241 13.59 6.91 4.71
CA TYR A 241 13.02 7.76 5.75
C TYR A 241 12.94 7.02 7.08
N LYS A 242 13.04 7.77 8.19
CA LYS A 242 12.77 7.28 9.54
C LYS A 242 11.27 7.02 9.70
N GLN A 243 10.94 5.95 10.42
CA GLN A 243 9.57 5.72 10.87
C GLN A 243 9.23 6.72 11.98
N HIS A 244 8.13 7.47 11.80
CA HIS A 244 7.66 8.45 12.79
C HIS A 244 6.48 7.94 13.61
N LEU A 245 5.79 6.91 13.12
CA LEU A 245 4.67 6.29 13.82
C LEU A 245 5.18 5.30 14.88
N HIS A 246 4.86 5.57 16.15
CA HIS A 246 5.22 4.71 17.27
C HIS A 246 4.41 3.40 17.24
N LEU A 247 5.06 2.25 17.44
CA LEU A 247 4.49 0.88 17.25
C LEU A 247 4.12 0.51 15.81
N PHE A 248 4.45 1.35 14.82
CA PHE A 248 4.30 0.92 13.44
C PHE A 248 5.31 -0.22 13.15
N PRO A 249 4.92 -1.24 12.38
CA PRO A 249 5.83 -2.32 12.02
C PRO A 249 7.13 -1.76 11.44
N VAL A 250 8.27 -2.19 11.96
CA VAL A 250 9.57 -1.79 11.43
C VAL A 250 10.09 -2.93 10.57
N TYR A 251 10.69 -2.58 9.43
CA TYR A 251 11.45 -3.54 8.64
C TYR A 251 12.59 -4.12 9.48
N SER A 252 12.54 -5.41 9.81
CA SER A 252 13.64 -6.11 10.47
C SER A 252 14.56 -6.69 9.41
N GLU A 253 15.82 -6.22 9.35
CA GLU A 253 16.86 -6.79 8.49
C GLU A 253 17.24 -8.23 8.91
N ASN A 254 16.92 -8.60 10.16
CA ASN A 254 17.26 -9.89 10.74
C ASN A 254 15.98 -10.68 11.03
N HIS A 255 15.60 -11.57 10.11
CA HIS A 255 14.75 -12.71 10.43
C HIS A 255 15.65 -13.95 10.49
N ASP A 256 16.21 -14.23 11.67
CA ASP A 256 16.54 -15.61 12.01
C ASP A 256 15.20 -16.34 12.20
N ALA A 257 14.84 -17.18 11.23
CA ALA A 257 13.64 -18.01 11.26
C ALA A 257 13.62 -19.05 12.41
N SER A 258 14.62 -19.05 13.28
CA SER A 258 14.80 -19.95 14.42
C SER A 258 14.45 -19.33 15.79
N ALA A 259 14.19 -18.03 15.86
CA ALA A 259 13.78 -17.39 17.11
C ALA A 259 12.27 -17.60 17.35
N GLN A 260 11.89 -18.82 17.75
CA GLN A 260 10.61 -19.00 18.46
C GLN A 260 10.65 -18.14 19.74
N PRO A 261 9.55 -17.44 20.09
CA PRO A 261 9.48 -16.80 21.39
C PRO A 261 9.54 -17.91 22.44
N SER A 262 10.62 -17.91 23.22
CA SER A 262 10.82 -18.82 24.34
C SER A 262 9.59 -18.81 25.24
N SER A 263 8.95 -19.97 25.34
CA SER A 263 7.79 -20.24 26.18
C SER A 263 8.14 -20.10 27.65
N MET A 264 8.07 -18.91 28.24
CA MET A 264 8.13 -18.69 29.69
C MET A 264 7.45 -17.37 30.08
N THR A 265 6.19 -17.17 29.70
CA THR A 265 5.31 -16.19 30.37
C THR A 265 3.89 -16.77 30.44
N GLY A 266 3.47 -17.10 31.65
CA GLY A 266 2.10 -17.53 31.93
C GLY A 266 1.09 -16.38 31.80
N ASP A 267 -0.14 -16.74 31.42
CA ASP A 267 -1.41 -16.05 31.69
C ASP A 267 -1.60 -14.58 31.25
N LEU A 268 -0.91 -14.11 30.20
CA LEU A 268 -1.32 -12.89 29.48
C LEU A 268 -2.06 -13.26 28.18
N PRO A 269 -3.12 -12.53 27.79
CA PRO A 269 -3.78 -12.75 26.49
C PRO A 269 -2.73 -12.64 25.37
N PRO A 270 -2.86 -13.43 24.28
CA PRO A 270 -1.84 -13.48 23.24
C PRO A 270 -1.59 -12.07 22.71
N THR A 271 -0.37 -11.58 22.88
CA THR A 271 0.08 -10.32 22.29
C THR A 271 -0.21 -10.40 20.79
N PRO A 272 -0.88 -9.39 20.20
CA PRO A 272 -1.23 -9.45 18.79
C PRO A 272 0.06 -9.57 17.98
N MET A 273 0.16 -10.64 17.19
CA MET A 273 1.26 -10.85 16.25
C MET A 273 1.42 -9.56 15.42
N PRO A 274 2.63 -8.97 15.37
CA PRO A 274 2.84 -7.72 14.65
C PRO A 274 2.50 -7.92 13.17
N LEU A 275 1.82 -6.94 12.57
CA LEU A 275 1.49 -6.94 11.14
C LEU A 275 2.82 -7.05 10.34
N PRO A 276 3.04 -8.14 9.58
CA PRO A 276 4.34 -8.38 8.96
C PRO A 276 4.48 -7.53 7.70
N LEU A 277 5.40 -6.56 7.69
CA LEU A 277 5.76 -5.85 6.47
C LEU A 277 6.58 -6.79 5.58
N THR A 278 6.10 -7.01 4.36
CA THR A 278 6.80 -7.81 3.35
C THR A 278 7.67 -6.93 2.46
N HIS A 279 7.24 -5.70 2.20
CA HIS A 279 8.03 -4.72 1.44
C HIS A 279 8.00 -3.33 2.08
N HIS A 280 9.12 -2.63 1.99
CA HIS A 280 9.23 -1.21 2.30
C HIS A 280 9.71 -0.48 1.06
N ILE A 281 8.89 0.42 0.55
CA ILE A 281 9.14 1.19 -0.67
C ILE A 281 9.30 2.65 -0.27
N THR A 282 10.45 3.24 -0.60
CA THR A 282 10.67 4.67 -0.45
C THR A 282 10.63 5.35 -1.81
N LEU A 283 9.66 6.26 -2.01
CA LEU A 283 9.56 7.09 -3.20
C LEU A 283 10.28 8.42 -2.99
N CYS A 284 11.32 8.65 -3.79
CA CYS A 284 12.11 9.86 -3.83
C CYS A 284 11.85 10.58 -5.16
N PRO A 285 11.30 11.82 -5.13
CA PRO A 285 11.29 12.67 -6.31
C PRO A 285 12.71 12.85 -6.83
N VAL A 286 12.91 12.83 -8.14
CA VAL A 286 14.22 13.15 -8.72
C VAL A 286 14.56 14.61 -8.38
N PRO A 287 15.65 14.88 -7.64
CA PRO A 287 15.98 16.23 -7.24
C PRO A 287 16.38 17.05 -8.47
N VAL A 288 15.66 18.15 -8.70
CA VAL A 288 16.07 19.17 -9.67
C VAL A 288 16.95 20.17 -8.91
N PRO A 289 18.28 20.19 -9.14
CA PRO A 289 19.20 21.02 -8.37
C PRO A 289 18.81 22.49 -8.53
N PRO A 290 18.76 23.34 -7.48
CA PRO A 290 18.44 24.76 -7.64
C PRO A 290 19.49 25.48 -8.50
N PHE A 291 19.14 26.64 -9.06
CA PHE A 291 20.13 27.50 -9.72
C PHE A 291 21.22 27.89 -8.72
N ALA A 292 22.48 27.83 -9.13
CA ALA A 292 23.57 28.29 -8.27
C ALA A 292 23.41 29.81 -8.02
N PRO A 293 23.78 30.34 -6.84
CA PRO A 293 23.60 31.75 -6.51
C PRO A 293 24.20 32.71 -7.55
N GLU A 294 25.29 32.28 -8.20
CA GLU A 294 26.05 33.05 -9.18
C GLU A 294 25.49 32.93 -10.62
N THR A 295 24.42 32.17 -10.84
CA THR A 295 23.88 31.90 -12.19
C THR A 295 23.22 33.16 -12.74
N SER A 296 23.67 33.62 -13.91
CA SER A 296 23.04 34.76 -14.59
C SER A 296 21.61 34.42 -15.03
N LEU A 297 20.76 35.43 -15.23
CA LEU A 297 19.40 35.21 -15.74
C LEU A 297 19.39 34.52 -17.11
N HIS A 298 20.33 34.89 -17.98
CA HIS A 298 20.48 34.29 -19.31
C HIS A 298 20.79 32.79 -19.18
N ASP A 299 21.77 32.43 -18.35
CA ASP A 299 22.18 31.04 -18.17
C ASP A 299 21.11 30.23 -17.44
N ALA A 300 20.36 30.84 -16.51
CA ALA A 300 19.23 30.20 -15.85
C ALA A 300 18.11 29.85 -16.83
N VAL A 301 17.78 30.76 -17.76
CA VAL A 301 16.79 30.50 -18.82
C VAL A 301 17.25 29.37 -19.74
N GLN A 302 18.53 29.35 -20.10
CA GLN A 302 19.10 28.28 -20.93
C GLN A 302 19.08 26.92 -20.19
N GLN A 303 19.53 26.87 -18.93
CA GLN A 303 19.49 25.66 -18.09
C GLN A 303 18.05 25.15 -17.87
N GLU A 304 17.09 26.07 -17.73
CA GLU A 304 15.67 25.71 -17.61
C GLU A 304 15.18 25.03 -18.89
N ALA A 305 15.46 25.61 -20.06
CA ALA A 305 15.02 25.08 -21.34
C ALA A 305 15.69 23.74 -21.71
N GLU A 306 17.00 23.61 -21.47
CA GLU A 306 17.79 22.46 -21.92
C GLU A 306 17.72 21.25 -20.99
N TYR A 307 17.54 21.46 -19.67
CA TYR A 307 17.68 20.38 -18.70
C TYR A 307 16.50 20.29 -17.73
N ARG A 308 16.23 21.35 -16.96
CA ARG A 308 15.30 21.29 -15.83
C ARG A 308 13.88 21.02 -16.27
N ARG A 309 13.39 21.74 -17.29
CA ARG A 309 12.03 21.57 -17.82
C ARG A 309 11.81 20.16 -18.35
N ILE A 310 12.82 19.58 -19.03
CA ILE A 310 12.77 18.22 -19.55
C ILE A 310 12.66 17.21 -18.40
N MET A 311 13.45 17.37 -17.33
CA MET A 311 13.36 16.48 -16.17
C MET A 311 12.01 16.57 -15.46
N VAL A 312 11.48 17.78 -15.28
CA VAL A 312 10.17 17.99 -14.67
C VAL A 312 9.06 17.39 -15.53
N GLN A 313 9.13 17.58 -16.85
CA GLN A 313 8.17 17.00 -17.80
C GLN A 313 8.23 15.47 -17.87
N LYS A 314 9.42 14.87 -17.73
CA LYS A 314 9.56 13.41 -17.62
C LYS A 314 8.83 12.86 -16.40
N GLY A 315 8.72 13.64 -15.32
CA GLY A 315 7.94 13.28 -14.14
C GLY A 315 8.39 11.97 -13.48
N GLU A 316 9.66 11.62 -13.62
CA GLU A 316 10.24 10.39 -13.09
C GLU A 316 10.43 10.49 -11.58
N ILE A 317 9.98 9.46 -10.87
CA ILE A 317 10.13 9.31 -9.43
C ILE A 317 10.89 8.01 -9.19
N THR A 318 11.97 8.07 -8.41
CA THR A 318 12.76 6.88 -8.08
C THR A 318 12.15 6.21 -6.85
N GLY A 319 11.82 4.93 -6.96
CA GLY A 319 11.43 4.07 -5.84
C GLY A 319 12.57 3.14 -5.43
N LEU A 320 12.84 3.07 -4.13
CA LEU A 320 13.77 2.11 -3.52
C LEU A 320 12.97 1.06 -2.80
N VAL A 321 13.20 -0.22 -3.10
CA VAL A 321 12.41 -1.33 -2.56
C VAL A 321 13.29 -2.21 -1.69
N ARG A 322 12.87 -2.43 -0.46
CA ARG A 322 13.35 -3.49 0.42
C ARG A 322 12.31 -4.59 0.50
N THR A 323 12.73 -5.84 0.39
CA THR A 323 11.88 -7.03 0.53
C THR A 323 12.36 -7.82 1.73
N THR A 324 11.46 -8.14 2.66
CA THR A 324 11.79 -8.86 3.89
C THR A 324 12.43 -10.21 3.57
N GLY A 325 13.55 -10.50 4.23
CA GLY A 325 14.36 -11.70 3.96
C GLY A 325 15.33 -11.57 2.77
N ARG A 326 15.38 -10.41 2.09
CA ARG A 326 16.40 -10.10 1.07
C ARG A 326 17.27 -8.93 1.53
N GLN A 327 18.58 -9.04 1.29
CA GLN A 327 19.53 -7.95 1.57
C GLN A 327 19.62 -6.94 0.42
N GLU A 328 19.25 -7.36 -0.80
CA GLU A 328 19.34 -6.52 -1.98
C GLU A 328 18.23 -5.45 -1.99
N ILE A 329 18.61 -4.20 -2.24
CA ILE A 329 17.69 -3.10 -2.47
C ILE A 329 17.50 -2.97 -3.97
N THR A 330 16.28 -3.21 -4.44
CA THR A 330 15.95 -3.03 -5.86
C THR A 330 15.44 -1.63 -6.12
N ARG A 331 15.54 -1.19 -7.37
CA ARG A 331 15.08 0.13 -7.82
C ARG A 331 13.91 0.00 -8.78
N LEU A 332 12.97 0.92 -8.66
CA LEU A 332 11.92 1.15 -9.64
C LEU A 332 11.87 2.62 -10.02
N THR A 333 11.32 2.90 -11.20
CA THR A 333 11.02 4.23 -11.69
C THR A 333 9.53 4.31 -11.93
N LEU A 334 8.89 5.31 -11.32
CA LEU A 334 7.49 5.64 -11.47
C LEU A 334 7.39 6.87 -12.38
N CYS A 335 6.68 6.75 -13.50
CA CYS A 335 6.37 7.88 -14.39
C CYS A 335 4.85 8.11 -14.36
N ILE A 336 4.45 9.32 -13.97
CA ILE A 336 3.04 9.71 -13.90
C ILE A 336 2.71 10.57 -15.11
N THR A 337 1.80 10.11 -15.96
CA THR A 337 1.30 10.86 -17.13
C THR A 337 -0.20 11.13 -16.97
N PRO A 338 -0.81 12.01 -17.77
CA PRO A 338 -2.26 12.21 -17.76
C PRO A 338 -3.05 10.91 -18.04
N GLU A 339 -2.48 9.98 -18.79
CA GLU A 339 -3.19 8.79 -19.28
C GLU A 339 -2.81 7.51 -18.52
N ASN A 340 -1.66 7.47 -17.85
CA ASN A 340 -1.20 6.25 -17.18
C ASN A 340 -0.22 6.51 -16.02
N VAL A 341 -0.02 5.47 -15.23
CA VAL A 341 1.04 5.36 -14.22
C VAL A 341 1.93 4.19 -14.60
N HIS A 342 3.10 4.51 -15.16
CA HIS A 342 4.08 3.51 -15.60
C HIS A 342 5.07 3.19 -14.48
N ILE A 343 5.34 1.91 -14.27
CA ILE A 343 6.33 1.42 -13.32
C ILE A 343 7.36 0.62 -14.10
N ARG A 344 8.63 1.01 -14.03
CA ARG A 344 9.77 0.32 -14.65
C ARG A 344 10.74 -0.13 -13.58
N HIS A 345 11.42 -1.25 -13.77
CA HIS A 345 12.55 -1.65 -12.92
C HIS A 345 13.87 -1.26 -13.56
N SER A 346 14.87 -1.00 -12.72
CA SER A 346 16.26 -0.74 -13.12
C SER A 346 17.17 -1.86 -12.66
#